data_AF-A0A3D3TPK3-F1
#
_entry.id   AF-A0A3D3TPK3-F1
#
_cell.length_a   1.000
_cell.length_b   1.000
_cell.length_c   1.000
_cell.angle_alpha   90.00
_cell.angle_beta   90.00
_cell.angle_gamma   90.00
#
_symmetry.space_group_name_H-M   'P 1'
#
loop_
_entity.id
_entity.type
_entity.pdbx_description
1 polymer ?
#
loop_
_entity_poly.entity_id
_entity_poly.type
_entity_poly.pdbx_seq_one_letter_code
_entity_poly.pdbx_strand_id
1 'polypeptide(L)'
;MECDCYEQIDQLVAFSRKYVRGFEKSRIEKIADDIGIRESRRLKGLYVFTGEDVRSHRKFYDGVVKATYGIDIHSLETQKISPEVRGSVPFYSDYYEIPLRALISCD
;
A
#
# COMPACT_ATOMS: atom_id res chain seq x y z
N MET A 1 -16.97 -16.97 11.06
CA MET A 1 -15.69 -16.51 10.48
C MET A 1 -15.81 -15.11 9.90
N GLU A 2 -16.70 -14.87 8.93
CA GLU A 2 -16.90 -13.53 8.37
C GLU A 2 -17.63 -12.58 9.34
N CYS A 3 -18.72 -13.03 9.99
CA CYS A 3 -19.38 -12.27 11.06
C CYS A 3 -18.42 -11.89 12.21
N ASP A 4 -17.52 -12.80 12.58
CA ASP A 4 -16.54 -12.56 13.65
C ASP A 4 -15.57 -11.42 13.30
N CYS A 5 -15.22 -11.25 12.01
CA CYS A 5 -14.38 -10.14 11.55
C CYS A 5 -15.13 -8.80 11.64
N TYR A 6 -16.43 -8.77 11.37
CA TYR A 6 -17.22 -7.54 11.50
C TYR A 6 -17.36 -7.12 12.98
N GLU A 7 -17.55 -8.06 13.92
CA GLU A 7 -17.58 -7.76 15.35
C GLU A 7 -16.25 -7.18 15.88
N GLN A 8 -15.12 -7.60 15.30
CA GLN A 8 -13.80 -7.07 15.68
C GLN A 8 -13.61 -5.60 15.28
N ILE A 9 -14.36 -5.09 14.30
CA ILE A 9 -14.29 -3.68 13.90
C ILE A 9 -14.70 -2.78 15.07
N ASP A 10 -15.78 -3.11 15.75
CA ASP A 10 -16.25 -2.34 16.91
C ASP A 10 -15.24 -2.35 18.05
N GLN A 11 -14.57 -3.50 18.26
CA GLN A 11 -13.50 -3.63 19.25
C GLN A 11 -12.31 -2.72 18.91
N LEU A 12 -11.88 -2.71 17.64
CA LEU A 12 -10.79 -1.88 17.15
C LEU A 12 -11.12 -0.38 17.23
N VAL A 13 -12.35 0.00 16.93
CA VAL A 13 -12.81 1.40 17.05
C VAL A 13 -12.84 1.84 18.51
N ALA A 14 -13.39 1.01 19.40
CA ALA A 14 -13.41 1.29 20.84
C ALA A 14 -11.99 1.41 21.41
N PHE A 15 -11.09 0.50 21.03
CA PHE A 15 -9.69 0.55 21.39
C PHE A 15 -9.03 1.84 20.89
N SER A 16 -9.20 2.17 19.61
CA SER A 16 -8.57 3.34 18.99
C SER A 16 -9.01 4.64 19.64
N ARG A 17 -10.32 4.81 19.87
CA ARG A 17 -10.86 6.00 20.55
C ARG A 17 -10.37 6.14 21.99
N LYS A 18 -10.08 5.02 22.67
CA LYS A 18 -9.64 5.01 24.07
C LYS A 18 -8.13 5.20 24.24
N TYR A 19 -7.32 4.65 23.33
CA TYR A 19 -5.87 4.51 23.53
C TYR A 19 -5.03 5.26 22.50
N VAL A 20 -5.57 5.63 21.33
CA VAL A 20 -4.81 6.32 20.28
C VAL A 20 -5.11 7.81 20.36
N ARG A 21 -4.10 8.60 20.74
CA ARG A 21 -4.22 10.07 20.84
C ARG A 21 -4.66 10.66 19.50
N GLY A 22 -5.68 11.52 19.53
CA GLY A 22 -6.25 12.17 18.35
C GLY A 22 -7.37 11.38 17.68
N PHE A 23 -7.66 10.15 18.12
CA PHE A 23 -8.73 9.31 17.57
C PHE A 23 -10.03 9.37 18.40
N GLU A 24 -10.13 10.23 19.42
CA GLU A 24 -11.27 10.29 20.34
C GLU A 24 -12.60 10.57 19.62
N LYS A 25 -12.55 11.32 18.51
CA LYS A 25 -13.69 11.64 17.64
C LYS A 25 -13.62 11.01 16.25
N SER A 26 -12.76 10.00 16.09
CA SER A 26 -12.64 9.26 14.83
C SER A 26 -13.94 8.52 14.49
N ARG A 27 -14.18 8.29 13.19
CA ARG A 27 -15.30 7.49 12.68
C ARG A 27 -14.79 6.50 11.65
N ILE A 28 -15.51 5.40 11.47
CA ILE A 28 -15.26 4.48 10.35
C ILE A 28 -15.61 5.23 9.06
N GLU A 29 -14.67 5.26 8.12
CA GLU A 29 -14.89 5.83 6.79
C GLU A 29 -15.40 4.78 5.82
N LYS A 30 -14.80 3.58 5.83
CA LYS A 30 -15.21 2.44 5.01
C LYS A 30 -14.89 1.13 5.72
N ILE A 31 -15.71 0.11 5.47
CA ILE A 31 -15.42 -1.29 5.78
C ILE A 31 -15.23 -2.01 4.44
N ALA A 32 -14.22 -2.87 4.33
CA ALA A 32 -14.00 -3.65 3.12
C ALA A 32 -15.12 -4.69 2.96
N ASP A 33 -15.61 -4.84 1.72
CA ASP A 33 -16.71 -5.77 1.42
C ASP A 33 -16.28 -7.23 1.56
N ASP A 34 -15.01 -7.53 1.25
CA ASP A 34 -14.42 -8.87 1.30
C ASP A 34 -13.08 -8.88 2.04
N ILE A 35 -12.84 -9.96 2.80
CA ILE A 35 -11.55 -10.20 3.44
C ILE A 35 -10.46 -10.35 2.37
N GLY A 36 -9.46 -9.48 2.40
CA GLY A 36 -8.33 -9.48 1.46
C GLY A 36 -8.41 -8.41 0.36
N ILE A 37 -9.56 -7.75 0.17
CA ILE A 37 -9.71 -6.64 -0.78
C ILE A 37 -9.59 -5.31 -0.03
N ARG A 38 -8.39 -4.71 -0.04
CA ARG A 38 -8.14 -3.43 0.66
C ARG A 38 -8.53 -2.19 -0.15
N GLU A 39 -8.44 -2.28 -1.47
CA GLU A 39 -8.66 -1.17 -2.40
C GLU A 39 -9.39 -1.69 -3.64
N SER A 40 -10.56 -1.13 -3.94
CA SER A 40 -11.39 -1.55 -5.08
C SER A 40 -11.24 -0.66 -6.31
N ARG A 41 -10.73 0.57 -6.16
CA ARG A 41 -10.55 1.53 -7.27
C ARG A 41 -9.09 1.87 -7.45
N ARG A 42 -8.52 1.51 -8.60
CA ARG A 42 -7.16 1.91 -8.99
C ARG A 42 -7.28 3.04 -10.01
N LEU A 43 -6.88 4.24 -9.59
CA LEU A 43 -6.79 5.39 -10.48
C LEU A 43 -5.71 5.12 -11.54
N LYS A 44 -6.02 5.43 -12.80
CA LYS A 44 -4.99 5.46 -13.84
C LYS A 44 -4.35 6.85 -13.80
N GLY A 45 -3.09 6.90 -13.37
CA GLY A 45 -2.35 8.15 -13.34
C GLY A 45 -2.00 8.64 -14.76
N LEU A 46 -1.63 9.92 -14.88
CA LEU A 46 -0.95 10.46 -16.08
C LEU A 46 0.35 9.71 -16.41
N TYR A 47 0.90 8.97 -15.45
CA TYR A 47 1.96 7.99 -15.62
C TYR A 47 1.61 6.68 -14.90
N VAL A 48 1.84 5.53 -15.55
CA VAL A 48 1.68 4.22 -14.92
C VAL A 48 3.02 3.81 -14.32
N PHE A 49 3.11 3.86 -12.99
CA PHE A 49 4.28 3.40 -12.25
C PHE A 49 4.40 1.88 -12.33
N THR A 50 5.60 1.38 -12.66
CA THR A 50 5.82 -0.03 -12.98
C THR A 50 6.75 -0.71 -11.98
N GLY A 51 6.74 -2.04 -11.98
CA GLY A 51 7.74 -2.80 -11.22
C GLY A 51 9.17 -2.57 -11.72
N GLU A 52 9.35 -2.18 -12.99
CA GLU A 52 10.69 -1.85 -13.50
C GLU A 52 11.21 -0.53 -12.93
N ASP A 53 10.33 0.44 -12.68
CA ASP A 53 10.70 1.69 -12.01
C ASP A 53 11.22 1.43 -10.58
N VAL A 54 10.69 0.40 -9.91
CA VAL A 54 11.19 -0.07 -8.61
C VAL A 54 12.55 -0.75 -8.76
N ARG A 55 12.69 -1.72 -9.67
CA ARG A 55 13.92 -2.53 -9.85
C ARG A 55 15.12 -1.70 -10.31
N SER A 56 14.87 -0.65 -11.09
CA SER A 56 15.91 0.25 -11.60
C SER A 56 16.21 1.44 -10.68
N HIS A 57 15.58 1.50 -9.49
CA HIS A 57 15.69 2.63 -8.55
C HIS A 57 15.45 3.99 -9.22
N ARG A 58 14.44 4.05 -10.10
CA ARG A 58 14.29 5.15 -11.04
C ARG A 58 14.05 6.47 -10.31
N LYS A 59 14.72 7.52 -10.80
CA LYS A 59 14.52 8.91 -10.41
C LYS A 59 13.68 9.63 -11.45
N PHE A 60 12.89 10.59 -10.99
CA PHE A 60 12.01 11.36 -11.84
C PHE A 60 12.22 12.84 -11.60
N TYR A 61 12.17 13.65 -12.67
CA TYR A 61 12.30 15.12 -12.54
C TYR A 61 11.20 15.74 -11.65
N ASP A 62 10.07 15.04 -11.54
CA ASP A 62 8.89 15.35 -10.73
C ASP A 62 8.66 14.31 -9.61
N GLY A 63 9.72 13.65 -9.13
CA GLY A 63 9.68 12.72 -8.01
C GLY A 63 9.24 13.40 -6.71
N VAL A 64 8.13 12.94 -6.10
CA VAL A 64 7.57 13.53 -4.86
C VAL A 64 7.57 12.56 -3.68
N VAL A 65 7.76 11.27 -3.92
CA VAL A 65 7.91 10.25 -2.87
C VAL A 65 9.24 9.54 -3.06
N LYS A 66 9.96 9.28 -1.97
CA LYS A 66 11.15 8.43 -1.95
C LYS A 66 10.83 7.16 -1.18
N ALA A 67 11.05 6.00 -1.78
CA ALA A 67 10.69 4.73 -1.17
C ALA A 67 11.78 3.67 -1.35
N THR A 68 11.88 2.82 -0.34
CA THR A 68 12.89 1.76 -0.22
C THR A 68 12.19 0.44 0.10
N TYR A 69 11.07 0.19 -0.59
CA TYR A 69 10.25 -1.00 -0.40
C TYR A 69 10.34 -1.91 -1.63
N GLY A 70 10.44 -3.22 -1.42
CA GLY A 70 10.50 -4.18 -2.53
C GLY A 70 9.14 -4.38 -3.19
N ILE A 71 9.13 -5.05 -4.34
CA ILE A 71 7.88 -5.54 -4.94
C ILE A 71 7.40 -6.74 -4.12
N ASP A 72 6.26 -6.60 -3.46
CA ASP A 72 5.64 -7.71 -2.73
C ASP A 72 4.72 -8.51 -3.66
N ILE A 73 5.20 -9.69 -4.11
CA ILE A 73 4.44 -10.60 -4.96
C ILE A 73 4.00 -11.80 -4.12
N HIS A 74 2.70 -11.92 -3.88
CA HIS A 74 2.10 -13.12 -3.30
C HIS A 74 1.75 -14.11 -4.40
N SER A 75 2.61 -15.11 -4.63
CA SER A 75 2.25 -16.27 -5.47
C SER A 75 1.12 -17.05 -4.80
N LEU A 76 0.03 -17.30 -5.53
CA LEU A 76 -1.10 -18.10 -5.05
C LEU A 76 -0.70 -19.56 -4.77
N GLU A 77 0.34 -20.08 -5.43
CA GLU A 77 0.78 -21.47 -5.29
C GLU A 77 1.77 -21.67 -4.14
N THR A 78 2.68 -20.71 -3.91
CA THR A 78 3.77 -20.91 -2.94
C THR A 78 3.72 -19.99 -1.74
N GLN A 79 2.92 -18.91 -1.79
CA GLN A 79 2.90 -17.80 -0.81
C GLN A 79 4.29 -17.30 -0.43
N LYS A 80 5.29 -17.51 -1.29
CA LYS A 80 6.69 -17.18 -1.06
C LYS A 80 7.14 -16.16 -2.07
N ILE A 81 7.80 -15.12 -1.59
CA ILE A 81 8.57 -14.19 -2.42
C ILE A 81 9.75 -14.98 -2.99
N SER A 82 9.95 -14.97 -4.30
CA SER A 82 11.11 -15.62 -4.90
C SER A 82 12.40 -14.95 -4.40
N PRO A 83 13.51 -15.69 -4.21
CA PRO A 83 14.78 -15.12 -3.76
C PRO A 83 15.26 -13.94 -4.63
N GLU A 84 14.97 -13.99 -5.92
CA GLU A 84 15.26 -12.94 -6.92
C GLU A 84 14.55 -11.61 -6.63
N VAL A 85 13.30 -11.67 -6.15
CA VAL A 85 12.52 -10.49 -5.76
C VAL A 85 12.94 -9.97 -4.38
N ARG A 86 13.39 -10.86 -3.49
CA ARG A 86 13.91 -10.48 -2.17
C ARG A 86 15.23 -9.68 -2.25
N GLY A 87 16.06 -9.96 -3.25
CA GLY A 87 17.34 -9.26 -3.46
C GLY A 87 17.23 -7.86 -4.07
N SER A 88 16.03 -7.44 -4.49
CA SER A 88 15.77 -6.15 -5.16
C SER A 88 15.11 -5.11 -4.25
N VAL A 89 15.19 -5.29 -2.93
CA VAL A 89 14.77 -4.26 -1.97
C VAL A 89 15.81 -3.14 -1.95
N PRO A 90 15.43 -1.89 -2.27
CA PRO A 90 16.37 -0.77 -2.30
C PRO A 90 16.92 -0.48 -0.89
N PHE A 91 18.24 -0.22 -0.79
CA PHE A 91 18.84 0.24 0.47
C PHE A 91 18.40 1.67 0.78
N TYR A 92 18.50 2.13 2.02
CA TYR A 92 18.13 3.52 2.34
C TYR A 92 18.95 4.57 1.57
N SER A 93 20.17 4.21 1.18
CA SER A 93 21.06 5.01 0.34
C SER A 93 20.67 5.03 -1.14
N ASP A 94 19.82 4.11 -1.60
CA ASP A 94 19.41 3.96 -2.99
C ASP A 94 17.91 3.63 -3.06
N TYR A 95 17.08 4.62 -3.38
CA TYR A 95 15.61 4.55 -3.38
C TYR A 95 15.06 4.64 -4.81
N TYR A 96 13.81 4.27 -5.05
CA TYR A 96 13.10 4.77 -6.23
C TYR A 96 12.24 5.97 -5.86
N GLU A 97 11.82 6.74 -6.85
CA GLU A 97 10.88 7.83 -6.69
C GLU A 97 9.51 7.51 -7.29
N ILE A 98 8.43 8.00 -6.69
CA ILE A 98 7.12 8.03 -7.33
C ILE A 98 6.90 9.45 -7.87
N PRO A 99 6.70 9.62 -9.19
CA PRO A 99 6.51 10.94 -9.77
C PRO A 99 5.10 11.47 -9.49
N LEU A 100 4.96 12.79 -9.35
CA LEU A 100 3.67 13.43 -9.07
C LEU A 100 2.59 13.03 -10.08
N ARG A 101 2.95 12.93 -11.36
CA ARG A 101 2.03 12.50 -12.43
C ARG A 101 1.48 11.08 -12.27
N ALA A 102 2.10 10.21 -11.47
CA ALA A 102 1.51 8.90 -11.12
C ALA A 102 0.35 9.02 -10.12
N LEU A 103 0.22 10.17 -9.45
CA LEU A 103 -0.78 10.45 -8.42
C LEU A 103 -1.90 11.37 -8.92
N ILE A 104 -1.83 11.82 -10.17
CA ILE A 104 -2.84 12.68 -10.80
C ILE A 104 -3.66 11.81 -11.75
N SER A 105 -4.98 11.76 -11.54
CA SER A 105 -5.92 11.04 -12.40
C SER A 105 -5.81 11.50 -13.85
N CYS A 106 -5.85 10.56 -14.80
CA CYS A 106 -5.92 10.88 -16.22
C CYS A 106 -7.37 10.99 -16.75
N ASP A 107 -8.36 10.82 -15.88
CA ASP A 107 -9.80 10.87 -16.12
C ASP A 107 -10.50 11.95 -15.26
#